data_AF-A0A829Z7L8-F1
#
_entry.id   AF-A0A829Z7L8-F1
#
_cell.length_a   1.000
_cell.length_b   1.000
_cell.length_c   1.000
_cell.angle_alpha   90.00
_cell.angle_beta   90.00
_cell.angle_gamma   90.00
#
_symmetry.space_group_name_H-M   'P 1'
#
loop_
_entity.id
_entity.type
_entity.pdbx_description
1 polymer ?
#
loop_
_entity_poly.entity_id
_entity_poly.type
_entity_poly.pdbx_seq_one_letter_code
_entity_poly.pdbx_strand_id
1 'polypeptide(L)'
;MKVHVDADGNMVIVQNPTLAPAIEKSDYEPKTPEADNSVDADTINDATAFLETFFKLYPTSTEKELAYYVSGNALEPIGRDYLYSELVNPIFTKDGDNVKVKVSVKFLDNQTKATQISQYELTLHKDGNWKII
;
A
#
# COMPACT_ATOMS: atom_id res chain seq x y z
N MET A 1 25.00 11.52 -29.82
CA MET A 1 24.46 10.49 -30.74
C MET A 1 24.11 11.18 -32.04
N LYS A 2 24.55 10.65 -33.18
CA LYS A 2 24.14 11.15 -34.50
C LYS A 2 23.42 10.03 -35.23
N VAL A 3 22.21 10.31 -35.69
CA VAL A 3 21.35 9.37 -36.42
C VAL A 3 21.14 9.92 -37.82
N HIS A 4 21.26 9.07 -38.82
CA HIS A 4 20.79 9.34 -40.17
C HIS A 4 19.38 8.78 -40.32
N VAL A 5 18.48 9.55 -40.92
CA VAL A 5 17.11 9.13 -41.24
C VAL A 5 16.93 9.22 -42.75
N ASP A 6 16.51 8.13 -43.39
CA ASP A 6 16.22 8.12 -44.83
C ASP A 6 14.81 8.65 -45.15
N ALA A 7 14.46 8.71 -46.44
CA ALA A 7 13.18 9.24 -46.92
C ALA A 7 11.97 8.39 -46.50
N ASP A 8 12.18 7.11 -46.18
CA ASP A 8 11.15 6.18 -45.72
C ASP A 8 11.05 6.16 -44.18
N GLY A 9 11.90 6.93 -43.49
CA GLY A 9 11.93 7.05 -42.03
C GLY A 9 12.82 6.04 -41.31
N ASN A 10 13.63 5.27 -42.04
CA ASN A 10 14.55 4.31 -41.43
C ASN A 10 15.73 5.05 -40.78
N MET A 11 16.15 4.59 -39.60
CA MET A 11 17.17 5.25 -38.79
C MET A 11 18.43 4.39 -38.65
N VAL A 12 19.60 5.00 -38.87
CA VAL A 12 20.91 4.38 -38.66
C VAL A 12 21.77 5.25 -37.74
N ILE A 13 22.36 4.64 -36.70
CA ILE A 13 23.34 5.30 -35.83
C ILE A 13 24.65 5.45 -36.62
N VAL A 14 25.03 6.70 -36.90
CA VAL A 14 26.26 7.02 -37.67
C VAL A 14 27.41 7.50 -36.77
N GLN A 15 27.18 7.58 -35.46
CA GLN A 15 28.20 7.93 -34.47
C GLN A 15 27.86 7.29 -33.12
N ASN A 16 28.88 6.74 -32.46
CA ASN A 16 28.74 6.09 -31.16
C ASN A 16 28.00 6.99 -30.14
N PRO A 17 27.07 6.43 -29.35
CA PRO A 17 26.43 7.15 -28.25
C PRO A 17 27.43 7.61 -27.19
N THR A 18 27.10 8.71 -26.52
CA THR A 18 27.80 9.17 -25.29
C THR A 18 26.97 8.75 -24.08
N LEU A 19 27.60 8.65 -22.90
CA LEU A 19 26.88 8.37 -21.67
C LEU A 19 25.82 9.44 -21.41
N ALA A 20 24.61 9.00 -21.07
CA ALA A 20 23.54 9.87 -20.62
C ALA A 20 23.85 10.40 -19.20
N PRO A 21 23.33 11.57 -18.82
CA PRO A 21 23.41 12.02 -17.42
C PRO A 21 22.71 11.02 -16.50
N ALA A 22 23.14 11.00 -15.24
CA ALA A 22 22.49 10.19 -14.21
C ALA A 22 21.06 10.70 -13.97
N ILE A 23 20.15 9.80 -13.60
CA ILE A 23 18.80 10.15 -13.19
C ILE A 23 18.88 10.91 -11.86
N GLU A 24 18.23 12.06 -11.78
CA GLU A 24 18.11 12.85 -10.55
C GLU A 24 16.78 12.56 -9.85
N LYS A 25 16.79 12.61 -8.51
CA LYS A 25 15.58 12.47 -7.70
C LYS A 25 14.81 13.79 -7.70
N SER A 26 13.49 13.72 -7.64
CA SER A 26 12.65 14.88 -7.34
C SER A 26 12.91 15.36 -5.91
N ASP A 27 12.75 16.67 -5.70
CA ASP A 27 12.74 17.40 -4.43
C ASP A 27 11.41 17.28 -3.66
N TYR A 28 10.49 16.42 -4.10
CA TYR A 28 9.19 16.26 -3.46
C TYR A 28 9.29 15.70 -2.04
N GLU A 29 8.74 16.44 -1.07
CA GLU A 29 8.55 16.00 0.31
C GLU A 29 7.05 15.79 0.61
N PRO A 30 6.61 14.56 0.92
CA PRO A 30 5.24 14.30 1.34
C PRO A 30 4.96 14.89 2.73
N LYS A 31 3.74 15.40 2.94
CA LYS A 31 3.30 15.87 4.26
C LYS A 31 3.05 14.70 5.19
N THR A 32 3.53 14.80 6.43
CA THR A 32 3.22 13.85 7.50
C THR A 32 1.75 13.97 7.90
N PRO A 33 0.95 12.90 7.81
CA PRO A 33 -0.39 12.90 8.38
C PRO A 33 -0.32 12.96 9.91
N GLU A 34 -1.23 13.68 10.55
CA GLU A 34 -1.31 13.80 12.01
C GLU A 34 -2.65 13.25 12.51
N ALA A 35 -2.65 12.66 13.71
CA ALA A 35 -3.88 12.26 14.38
C ALA A 35 -4.63 13.50 14.88
N ASP A 36 -5.90 13.61 14.55
CA ASP A 36 -6.76 14.75 14.93
C ASP A 36 -7.61 14.49 16.18
N ASN A 37 -7.44 13.32 16.82
CA ASN A 37 -8.22 12.84 17.97
C ASN A 37 -9.74 12.82 17.72
N SER A 38 -10.18 12.71 16.46
CA SER A 38 -11.59 12.66 16.09
C SER A 38 -12.27 11.31 16.36
N VAL A 39 -11.48 10.27 16.63
CA VAL A 39 -11.93 8.90 16.92
C VAL A 39 -11.62 8.57 18.38
N ASP A 40 -12.58 8.02 19.12
CA ASP A 40 -12.40 7.67 20.51
C ASP A 40 -11.47 6.45 20.70
N ALA A 41 -10.90 6.32 21.89
CA ALA A 41 -9.91 5.28 22.19
C ALA A 41 -10.46 3.86 22.08
N ASP A 42 -11.73 3.63 22.42
CA ASP A 42 -12.34 2.29 22.36
C ASP A 42 -12.50 1.86 20.90
N THR A 43 -12.97 2.78 20.04
CA THR A 43 -13.05 2.57 18.60
C THR A 43 -11.67 2.35 17.98
N ILE A 44 -10.64 3.12 18.38
CA ILE A 44 -9.26 2.92 17.91
C ILE A 44 -8.74 1.53 18.27
N ASN A 45 -8.93 1.10 19.52
CA ASN A 45 -8.46 -0.21 19.98
C ASN A 45 -9.15 -1.35 19.23
N ASP A 46 -10.47 -1.23 19.04
CA ASP A 46 -11.26 -2.24 18.33
C ASP A 46 -10.91 -2.31 16.83
N ALA A 47 -10.75 -1.15 16.16
CA ALA A 47 -10.30 -1.08 14.78
C ALA A 47 -8.87 -1.62 14.61
N THR A 48 -7.98 -1.35 15.58
CA THR A 48 -6.62 -1.90 15.59
C THR A 48 -6.66 -3.42 15.67
N ALA A 49 -7.40 -4.00 16.62
CA ALA A 49 -7.53 -5.45 16.76
C ALA A 49 -8.10 -6.13 15.50
N PHE A 50 -9.06 -5.47 14.85
CA PHE A 50 -9.58 -5.88 13.54
C PHE A 50 -8.47 -5.91 12.49
N LEU A 51 -7.73 -4.81 12.31
CA LEU A 51 -6.66 -4.71 11.33
C LEU A 51 -5.54 -5.74 11.58
N GLU A 52 -5.14 -5.97 12.83
CA GLU A 52 -4.14 -6.98 13.15
C GLU A 52 -4.60 -8.39 12.77
N THR A 53 -5.85 -8.73 13.05
CA THR A 53 -6.45 -10.01 12.66
C THR A 53 -6.51 -10.13 11.14
N PHE A 54 -6.99 -9.08 10.47
CA PHE A 54 -7.08 -9.04 9.02
C PHE A 54 -5.71 -9.23 8.35
N PHE A 55 -4.69 -8.47 8.76
CA PHE A 55 -3.37 -8.54 8.13
C PHE A 55 -2.60 -9.82 8.43
N LYS A 56 -2.95 -10.58 9.47
CA LYS A 56 -2.45 -11.95 9.66
C LYS A 56 -2.96 -12.92 8.58
N LEU A 57 -4.19 -12.71 8.10
CA LEU A 57 -4.85 -13.57 7.11
C LEU A 57 -4.59 -13.10 5.67
N TYR A 58 -4.56 -11.79 5.46
CA TYR A 58 -4.57 -11.15 4.14
C TYR A 58 -3.51 -11.64 3.15
N PRO A 59 -2.23 -11.87 3.52
CA PRO A 59 -1.21 -12.24 2.55
C PRO A 59 -1.50 -13.52 1.75
N THR A 60 -2.16 -14.48 2.39
CA THR A 60 -2.45 -15.81 1.84
C THR A 60 -3.93 -16.04 1.55
N SER A 61 -4.80 -15.13 1.99
CA SER A 61 -6.25 -15.26 1.78
C SER A 61 -6.63 -15.13 0.31
N THR A 62 -7.58 -15.95 -0.11
CA THR A 62 -8.25 -15.86 -1.40
C THR A 62 -9.34 -14.79 -1.40
N GLU A 63 -9.79 -14.36 -2.57
CA GLU A 63 -10.91 -13.40 -2.72
C GLU A 63 -12.16 -13.84 -1.93
N LYS A 64 -12.46 -15.15 -1.91
CA LYS A 64 -13.59 -15.72 -1.17
C LYS A 64 -13.45 -15.55 0.34
N GLU A 65 -12.24 -15.71 0.86
CA GLU A 65 -11.94 -15.54 2.29
C GLU A 65 -11.93 -14.06 2.67
N LEU A 66 -11.50 -13.19 1.74
CA LEU A 66 -11.50 -11.74 1.94
C LEU A 66 -12.90 -11.12 1.89
N ALA A 67 -13.87 -11.73 1.21
CA ALA A 67 -15.22 -11.17 1.05
C ALA A 67 -15.97 -10.88 2.37
N TYR A 68 -15.53 -11.48 3.49
CA TYR A 68 -16.07 -11.17 4.82
C TYR A 68 -15.50 -9.85 5.41
N TYR A 69 -14.26 -9.53 5.06
CA TYR A 69 -13.49 -8.40 5.61
C TYR A 69 -13.43 -7.21 4.67
N VAL A 70 -13.54 -7.43 3.36
CA VAL A 70 -13.34 -6.43 2.31
C VAL A 70 -14.59 -6.36 1.43
N SER A 71 -15.12 -5.16 1.24
CA SER A 71 -16.24 -4.89 0.35
C SER A 71 -15.75 -4.30 -0.96
N GLY A 72 -16.51 -4.51 -2.05
CA GLY A 72 -16.26 -3.85 -3.33
C GLY A 72 -14.90 -4.15 -3.98
N ASN A 73 -14.22 -5.21 -3.55
CA ASN A 73 -12.86 -5.55 -4.00
C ASN A 73 -11.84 -4.41 -3.73
N ALA A 74 -12.02 -3.66 -2.63
CA ALA A 74 -11.13 -2.56 -2.24
C ALA A 74 -9.67 -3.00 -2.02
N LEU A 75 -9.44 -4.29 -1.74
CA LEU A 75 -8.12 -4.91 -1.62
C LEU A 75 -8.10 -6.24 -2.38
N GLU A 76 -7.12 -6.39 -3.25
CA GLU A 76 -6.87 -7.63 -3.99
C GLU A 76 -5.97 -8.59 -3.19
N PRO A 77 -6.15 -9.92 -3.33
CA PRO A 77 -5.25 -10.89 -2.71
C PRO A 77 -3.77 -10.66 -3.08
N ILE A 78 -2.89 -10.65 -2.08
CA ILE A 78 -1.44 -10.53 -2.32
C ILE A 78 -0.87 -11.82 -2.91
N GLY A 79 -1.34 -12.99 -2.42
CA GLY A 79 -0.88 -14.30 -2.88
C GLY A 79 0.60 -14.57 -2.56
N ARG A 80 1.09 -14.05 -1.44
CA ARG A 80 2.48 -14.22 -0.99
C ARG A 80 2.52 -14.84 0.40
N ASP A 81 3.55 -15.66 0.64
CA ASP A 81 3.81 -16.26 1.95
C ASP A 81 4.50 -15.25 2.88
N TYR A 82 3.73 -14.24 3.30
CA TYR A 82 4.18 -13.22 4.23
C TYR A 82 3.60 -13.48 5.61
N LEU A 83 4.46 -13.33 6.62
CA LEU A 83 4.07 -13.38 8.03
C LEU A 83 3.85 -11.96 8.54
N TYR A 84 2.66 -11.69 9.07
CA TYR A 84 2.38 -10.42 9.74
C TYR A 84 3.34 -10.20 10.91
N SER A 85 3.91 -9.00 11.00
CA SER A 85 4.76 -8.58 12.11
C SER A 85 4.04 -7.55 12.99
N GLU A 86 3.69 -6.39 12.43
CA GLU A 86 3.12 -5.27 13.20
C GLU A 86 2.44 -4.22 12.30
N LEU A 87 1.55 -3.43 12.90
CA LEU A 87 1.10 -2.15 12.37
C LEU A 87 2.06 -1.05 12.86
N VAL A 88 2.61 -0.29 11.92
CA VAL A 88 3.55 0.79 12.15
C VAL A 88 2.83 2.12 11.95
N ASN A 89 2.80 2.93 13.01
CA ASN A 89 2.22 4.28 13.07
C ASN A 89 0.81 4.37 12.45
N PRO A 90 -0.18 3.59 12.93
CA PRO A 90 -1.55 3.76 12.48
C PRO A 90 -2.09 5.13 12.92
N ILE A 91 -2.69 5.85 11.98
CA ILE A 91 -3.34 7.15 12.22
C ILE A 91 -4.80 7.00 11.84
N PHE A 92 -5.68 7.15 12.81
CA PHE A 92 -7.13 7.06 12.65
C PHE A 92 -7.75 8.45 12.63
N THR A 93 -8.66 8.66 11.68
CA THR A 93 -9.40 9.90 11.49
C THR A 93 -10.86 9.57 11.17
N LYS A 94 -11.79 10.40 11.63
CA LYS A 94 -13.21 10.21 11.36
C LYS A 94 -13.54 10.69 9.95
N ASP A 95 -14.30 9.88 9.22
CA ASP A 95 -14.78 10.18 7.87
C ASP A 95 -16.29 9.92 7.78
N GLY A 96 -17.08 10.92 8.21
CA GLY A 96 -18.51 10.75 8.40
C GLY A 96 -18.83 9.69 9.47
N ASP A 97 -19.49 8.61 9.06
CA ASP A 97 -19.79 7.44 9.91
C ASP A 97 -18.68 6.37 9.85
N ASN A 98 -17.65 6.58 9.03
CA ASN A 98 -16.53 5.67 8.86
C ASN A 98 -15.29 6.14 9.63
N VAL A 99 -14.30 5.25 9.70
CA VAL A 99 -12.97 5.54 10.20
C VAL A 99 -11.97 5.37 9.07
N LYS A 100 -11.31 6.46 8.68
CA LYS A 100 -10.19 6.40 7.75
C LYS A 100 -8.90 6.13 8.53
N VAL A 101 -8.14 5.15 8.08
CA VAL A 101 -6.85 4.78 8.68
C VAL A 101 -5.73 4.90 7.66
N LYS A 102 -4.65 5.56 8.07
CA LYS A 102 -3.36 5.51 7.37
C LYS A 102 -2.42 4.65 8.20
N VAL A 103 -1.90 3.58 7.63
CA VAL A 103 -1.08 2.62 8.37
C VAL A 103 0.00 2.02 7.49
N SER A 104 1.17 1.80 8.05
CA SER A 104 2.20 0.97 7.43
C SER A 104 2.14 -0.41 8.06
N VAL A 105 2.06 -1.46 7.26
CA VAL A 105 2.05 -2.84 7.76
C VAL A 105 3.39 -3.48 7.46
N LYS A 106 4.02 -4.01 8.50
CA LYS A 106 5.27 -4.73 8.38
C LYS A 106 5.00 -6.22 8.30
N PHE A 107 5.57 -6.82 7.28
CA PHE A 107 5.57 -8.24 7.01
C PHE A 107 6.99 -8.79 7.02
N LEU A 108 7.13 -10.05 7.38
CA LEU A 108 8.33 -10.84 7.14
C LEU A 108 8.07 -11.79 5.98
N ASP A 109 8.84 -11.65 4.91
CA ASP A 109 8.82 -12.62 3.81
C ASP A 109 9.33 -13.97 4.33
N ASN A 110 8.49 -15.00 4.30
CA ASN A 110 8.84 -16.28 4.90
C ASN A 110 9.97 -17.01 4.13
N GLN A 111 10.15 -16.71 2.84
CA GLN A 111 11.20 -17.33 2.02
C GLN A 111 12.53 -16.62 2.19
N THR A 112 12.55 -15.29 2.02
CA THR A 112 13.79 -14.50 2.00
C THR A 112 14.20 -13.97 3.36
N LYS A 113 13.30 -14.01 4.35
CA LYS A 113 13.44 -13.37 5.66
C LYS A 113 13.62 -11.85 5.58
N ALA A 114 13.31 -11.26 4.43
CA ALA A 114 13.33 -9.82 4.25
C ALA A 114 12.13 -9.19 4.96
N THR A 115 12.35 -8.01 5.54
CA THR A 115 11.25 -7.16 6.02
C THR A 115 10.63 -6.45 4.83
N GLN A 116 9.32 -6.62 4.66
CA GLN A 116 8.52 -5.89 3.69
C GLN A 116 7.59 -4.93 4.43
N ILE A 117 7.65 -3.64 4.09
CA ILE A 117 6.73 -2.64 4.62
C ILE A 117 5.78 -2.23 3.51
N SER A 118 4.48 -2.28 3.77
CA SER A 118 3.42 -1.90 2.82
C SER A 118 2.57 -0.81 3.43
N GLN A 119 2.41 0.31 2.73
CA GLN A 119 1.60 1.44 3.19
C GLN A 119 0.17 1.33 2.66
N TYR A 120 -0.80 1.59 3.52
CA TYR A 120 -2.22 1.56 3.18
C TYR A 120 -2.92 2.83 3.67
N GLU A 121 -3.84 3.33 2.83
CA GLU A 121 -4.93 4.20 3.26
C GLU A 121 -6.23 3.43 3.10
N LEU A 122 -6.92 3.12 4.20
CA LEU A 122 -8.13 2.31 4.21
C LEU A 122 -9.29 3.09 4.82
N THR A 123 -10.50 2.76 4.38
CA THR A 123 -11.75 3.23 5.00
C THR A 123 -12.41 2.05 5.70
N LEU A 124 -12.70 2.20 6.99
CA LEU A 124 -13.31 1.18 7.82
C LEU A 124 -14.75 1.57 8.13
N HIS A 125 -15.66 0.62 7.93
CA HIS A 125 -17.07 0.76 8.29
C HIS A 125 -17.45 -0.31 9.31
N LYS A 126 -18.25 0.07 10.31
CA LYS A 126 -18.74 -0.83 11.36
C LYS A 126 -20.27 -0.89 11.32
N ASP A 127 -20.79 -1.96 10.71
CA ASP A 127 -22.20 -2.34 10.78
C ASP A 127 -22.30 -3.73 11.42
N GLY A 128 -22.18 -3.75 12.76
CA GLY A 128 -21.95 -4.96 13.56
C GLY A 128 -20.49 -5.40 13.57
N ASN A 129 -19.97 -5.83 12.42
CA ASN A 129 -18.55 -6.19 12.25
C ASN A 129 -17.82 -5.14 11.42
N TRP A 130 -16.52 -4.97 11.69
CA TRP A 130 -15.66 -4.12 10.87
C TRP A 130 -15.47 -4.69 9.46
N LYS A 131 -15.49 -3.80 8.48
CA LYS A 131 -15.14 -4.09 7.08
C LYS A 131 -14.30 -2.96 6.51
N ILE A 132 -13.39 -3.33 5.61
CA ILE A 132 -12.68 -2.42 4.73
C ILE A 132 -13.60 -2.18 3.52
N ILE A 133 -13.90 -0.92 3.24
CA ILE A 133 -14.82 -0.50 2.15
C ILE A 133 -14.14 0.42 1.15
#